data_AF-A0A7I4DIW0-F1
#
_entry.id   AF-A0A7I4DIW0-F1
#
_cell.length_a   1.000
_cell.length_b   1.000
_cell.length_c   1.000
_cell.angle_alpha   90.00
_cell.angle_beta   90.00
_cell.angle_gamma   90.00
#
_symmetry.space_group_name_H-M   'P 1'
#
loop_
_entity.id
_entity.type
_entity.pdbx_description
1 polymer ?
#
loop_
_entity_poly.entity_id
_entity_poly.type
_entity_poly.pdbx_seq_one_letter_code
_entity_poly.pdbx_strand_id
1 'polypeptide(L)'
;MGNSFGCSASGERLVSAARDGDLQEAQALLECNPRLAKYSTFGVRNSPLHFSAMQGHNEIVTLLLECGVEVNTRNYCGQTALMQACRYGHWEVVQTLLLYRANVNRADYLNGRTALHFAAVSGHSRCIRLILADFVPSIIHPSNILQPVNCDESAPVKNYPDRSSLARVVNRAADGGITSLHMAALNCHTECLQLLLDLSANVNAVTIQDGTTIDLIGAGSAPLHYAACGGSIPCCQALIAKGASRIATNCNGWTPLQVARLLRRHWLEPLLIPDSSIPVQPLPPSRYLALPLSSIMKIARDCGWRIVDPAPVDADPCSVCLERRCTVAAEGCGHELCTRCALYLCSTNIIATATSSPPGAIPCPLCRHGIVSFVKLPTTMSLKDLAKMNLASLTLCTTCTMEIPELNSARALLHKGENRGCRSLEPLQW
;
A
#
# COMPACT_ATOMS: atom_id res chain seq x y z
N MET A 1 11.04 34.46 25.38
CA MET A 1 9.98 33.50 25.77
C MET A 1 8.64 34.03 25.26
N GLY A 2 8.08 33.44 24.21
CA GLY A 2 6.81 33.84 23.60
C GLY A 2 6.73 33.21 22.21
N ASN A 3 5.58 32.68 21.80
CA ASN A 3 5.24 31.97 20.54
C ASN A 3 5.06 30.44 20.63
N SER A 4 5.46 29.78 21.72
CA SER A 4 5.29 28.32 21.83
C SER A 4 3.85 27.87 22.09
N PHE A 5 3.02 28.70 22.76
CA PHE A 5 1.64 28.33 23.08
C PHE A 5 0.69 28.43 21.87
N GLY A 6 0.88 29.40 20.97
CA GLY A 6 0.08 29.54 19.75
C GLY A 6 0.29 28.38 18.76
N CYS A 7 1.54 27.92 18.61
CA CYS A 7 1.85 26.78 17.72
C CYS A 7 1.27 25.46 18.24
N SER A 8 1.14 25.28 19.56
CA SER A 8 0.53 24.08 20.14
C SER A 8 -0.97 24.05 19.91
N ALA A 9 -1.68 25.17 20.11
CA ALA A 9 -3.13 25.23 19.89
C ALA A 9 -3.50 25.03 18.41
N SER A 10 -2.81 25.72 17.48
CA SER A 10 -3.04 25.55 16.04
C SER A 10 -2.64 24.15 15.56
N GLY A 11 -1.60 23.54 16.15
CA GLY A 11 -1.20 22.17 15.88
C GLY A 11 -2.26 21.15 16.29
N GLU A 12 -2.82 21.27 17.50
CA GLU A 12 -3.93 20.42 17.96
C GLU A 12 -5.21 20.62 17.14
N ARG A 13 -5.47 21.84 16.67
CA ARG A 13 -6.58 22.11 15.73
C ARG A 13 -6.37 21.40 14.41
N LEU A 14 -5.17 21.47 13.83
CA LEU A 14 -4.86 20.74 12.60
C LEU A 14 -4.99 19.22 12.78
N VAL A 15 -4.59 18.70 13.95
CA VAL A 15 -4.80 17.29 14.29
C VAL A 15 -6.28 16.94 14.35
N SER A 16 -7.12 17.80 14.96
CA SER A 16 -8.56 17.60 15.05
C SER A 16 -9.22 17.66 13.67
N ALA A 17 -8.92 18.69 12.86
CA ALA A 17 -9.37 18.78 11.47
C ALA A 17 -8.96 17.54 10.65
N ALA A 18 -7.71 17.08 10.81
CA ALA A 18 -7.22 15.88 10.13
C ALA A 18 -7.86 14.58 10.61
N ARG A 19 -8.31 14.50 11.88
CA ARG A 19 -9.04 13.34 12.41
C ARG A 19 -10.51 13.36 11.98
N ASP A 20 -11.11 14.54 11.98
CA ASP A 20 -12.55 14.72 11.81
C ASP A 20 -12.93 14.90 10.33
N GLY A 21 -11.94 15.13 9.45
CA GLY A 21 -12.12 15.21 8.00
C GLY A 21 -12.43 16.63 7.49
N ASP A 22 -12.16 17.65 8.30
CA ASP A 22 -12.38 19.05 7.93
C ASP A 22 -11.24 19.54 7.02
N LEU A 23 -11.42 19.32 5.71
CA LEU A 23 -10.44 19.74 4.70
C LEU A 23 -10.27 21.26 4.68
N GLN A 24 -11.35 22.03 4.85
CA GLN A 24 -11.31 23.48 4.75
C GLN A 24 -10.53 24.08 5.92
N GLU A 25 -10.75 23.59 7.15
CA GLU A 25 -9.97 24.00 8.31
C GLU A 25 -8.50 23.57 8.16
N ALA A 26 -8.24 22.34 7.70
CA ALA A 26 -6.88 21.88 7.47
C ALA A 26 -6.13 22.74 6.44
N GLN A 27 -6.79 23.12 5.33
CA GLN A 27 -6.26 24.03 4.32
C GLN A 27 -5.95 25.41 4.91
N ALA A 28 -6.94 26.05 5.55
CA ALA A 28 -6.77 27.38 6.13
C ALA A 28 -5.62 27.43 7.16
N LEU A 29 -5.48 26.41 8.01
CA LEU A 29 -4.40 26.31 8.98
C LEU A 29 -3.02 26.17 8.33
N LEU A 30 -2.93 25.36 7.26
CA LEU A 30 -1.68 25.14 6.53
C LEU A 30 -1.28 26.33 5.65
N GLU A 31 -2.25 27.05 5.09
CA GLU A 31 -2.02 28.31 4.38
C GLU A 31 -1.48 29.40 5.32
N CYS A 32 -2.07 29.50 6.52
CA CYS A 32 -1.60 30.43 7.55
C CYS A 32 -0.20 30.06 8.08
N ASN A 33 0.07 28.76 8.27
CA ASN A 33 1.37 28.29 8.73
C ASN A 33 1.70 26.86 8.21
N PRO A 34 2.45 26.74 7.11
CA PRO A 34 2.82 25.45 6.53
C PRO A 34 3.65 24.56 7.46
N ARG A 35 4.30 25.12 8.48
CA ARG A 35 5.11 24.35 9.45
C ARG A 35 4.25 23.45 10.34
N LEU A 36 2.95 23.74 10.48
CA LEU A 36 2.02 22.92 11.24
C LEU A 36 1.89 21.50 10.69
N ALA A 37 2.18 21.27 9.40
CA ALA A 37 2.15 19.95 8.80
C ALA A 37 3.08 18.95 9.52
N LYS A 38 4.17 19.44 10.13
CA LYS A 38 5.15 18.64 10.89
C LYS A 38 4.81 18.51 12.37
N TYR A 39 3.68 19.05 12.81
CA TYR A 39 3.22 18.94 14.19
C TYR A 39 2.98 17.48 14.59
N SER A 40 3.18 17.16 15.86
CA SER A 40 2.86 15.85 16.44
C SER A 40 2.30 16.05 17.84
N THR A 41 1.27 15.28 18.19
CA THR A 41 0.65 15.33 19.51
C THR A 41 1.60 14.91 20.63
N PHE A 42 1.31 15.37 21.85
CA PHE A 42 1.97 14.85 23.05
C PHE A 42 1.56 13.39 23.31
N GLY A 43 2.38 12.62 24.04
CA GLY A 43 2.08 11.22 24.36
C GLY A 43 2.55 10.26 23.28
N VAL A 44 1.70 9.90 22.29
CA VAL A 44 2.02 8.90 21.25
C VAL A 44 2.74 9.50 20.03
N ARG A 45 2.78 10.83 19.89
CA ARG A 45 3.36 11.54 18.73
C ARG A 45 2.75 11.15 17.40
N ASN A 46 1.43 11.06 17.36
CA ASN A 46 0.72 11.02 16.09
C ASN A 46 0.73 12.42 15.47
N SER A 47 1.06 12.49 14.19
CA SER A 47 0.94 13.71 13.39
C SER A 47 -0.44 13.80 12.72
N PRO A 48 -0.84 14.96 12.17
CA PRO A 48 -2.04 15.07 11.33
C PRO A 48 -2.10 14.01 10.22
N LEU A 49 -0.94 13.61 9.68
CA LEU A 49 -0.84 12.56 8.67
C LEU A 49 -1.22 11.18 9.22
N HIS A 50 -0.90 10.87 10.49
CA HIS A 50 -1.31 9.62 11.12
C HIS A 50 -2.82 9.58 11.35
N PHE A 51 -3.42 10.67 11.83
CA PHE A 51 -4.86 10.74 12.11
C PHE A 51 -5.70 10.72 10.83
N SER A 52 -5.34 11.50 9.82
CA SER A 52 -6.04 11.48 8.52
C SER A 52 -5.90 10.13 7.83
N ALA A 53 -4.74 9.48 7.94
CA ALA A 53 -4.57 8.13 7.39
C ALA A 53 -5.35 7.04 8.16
N MET A 54 -5.45 7.18 9.48
CA MET A 54 -6.23 6.30 10.34
C MET A 54 -7.73 6.39 10.06
N GLN A 55 -8.23 7.57 9.68
CA GLN A 55 -9.65 7.84 9.45
C GLN A 55 -10.05 7.81 7.96
N GLY A 56 -9.09 7.67 7.05
CA GLY A 56 -9.35 7.52 5.62
C GLY A 56 -9.52 8.83 4.85
N HIS A 57 -9.15 9.97 5.44
CA HIS A 57 -9.31 11.30 4.83
C HIS A 57 -8.21 11.56 3.79
N ASN A 58 -8.34 10.90 2.62
CA ASN A 58 -7.34 10.90 1.55
C ASN A 58 -7.00 12.29 1.01
N GLU A 59 -7.96 13.22 0.99
CA GLU A 59 -7.73 14.60 0.55
C GLU A 59 -6.79 15.34 1.50
N ILE A 60 -7.03 15.22 2.82
CA ILE A 60 -6.14 15.79 3.86
C ILE A 60 -4.77 15.12 3.86
N VAL A 61 -4.72 13.79 3.71
CA VAL A 61 -3.44 13.06 3.56
C VAL A 61 -2.64 13.64 2.40
N THR A 62 -3.30 13.93 1.29
CA THR A 62 -2.60 14.51 0.14
C THR A 62 -2.12 15.91 0.43
N LEU A 63 -2.99 16.78 0.93
CA LEU A 63 -2.66 18.16 1.28
C LEU A 63 -1.41 18.21 2.17
N LEU A 64 -1.35 17.35 3.20
CA LEU A 64 -0.21 17.25 4.10
C LEU A 64 1.08 16.79 3.39
N LEU A 65 1.00 15.83 2.46
CA LEU A 65 2.15 15.38 1.67
C LEU A 65 2.63 16.46 0.70
N GLU A 66 1.72 17.23 0.12
CA GLU A 66 2.02 18.38 -0.74
C GLU A 66 2.68 19.53 0.03
N CYS A 67 2.35 19.70 1.32
CA CYS A 67 3.07 20.59 2.24
C CYS A 67 4.47 20.07 2.63
N GLY A 68 4.93 18.93 2.09
CA GLY A 68 6.28 18.41 2.29
C GLY A 68 6.49 17.66 3.61
N VAL A 69 5.46 17.02 4.15
CA VAL A 69 5.59 16.11 5.29
C VAL A 69 6.35 14.85 4.85
N GLU A 70 7.29 14.39 5.67
CA GLU A 70 8.00 13.13 5.43
C GLU A 70 6.99 11.96 5.54
N VAL A 71 6.75 11.29 4.41
CA VAL A 71 5.77 10.19 4.28
C VAL A 71 6.05 9.03 5.25
N ASN A 72 7.32 8.83 5.60
CA ASN A 72 7.77 7.75 6.49
C ASN A 72 7.89 8.16 7.95
N THR A 73 7.32 9.29 8.36
CA THR A 73 7.30 9.72 9.76
C THR A 73 6.71 8.62 10.64
N ARG A 74 7.31 8.39 11.79
CA ARG A 74 6.92 7.36 12.75
C ARG A 74 6.47 8.01 14.06
N ASN A 75 5.38 7.51 14.63
CA ASN A 75 4.97 7.84 15.99
C ASN A 75 5.87 7.11 17.02
N TYR A 76 5.63 7.29 18.33
CA TYR A 76 6.45 6.64 19.37
C TYR A 76 6.35 5.11 19.38
N CYS A 77 5.27 4.54 18.87
CA CYS A 77 5.15 3.09 18.69
C CYS A 77 5.87 2.60 17.43
N GLY A 78 6.53 3.48 16.68
CA GLY A 78 7.17 3.16 15.41
C GLY A 78 6.19 3.00 14.25
N GLN A 79 4.92 3.37 14.43
CA GLN A 79 3.91 3.19 13.39
C GLN A 79 3.95 4.36 12.41
N THR A 80 3.79 4.07 11.12
CA THR A 80 3.69 5.08 10.06
C THR A 80 2.23 5.31 9.66
N ALA A 81 1.96 6.38 8.92
CA ALA A 81 0.64 6.63 8.32
C ALA A 81 0.17 5.46 7.43
N LEU A 82 1.09 4.81 6.70
CA LEU A 82 0.79 3.62 5.90
C LEU A 82 0.27 2.47 6.76
N MET A 83 0.86 2.24 7.94
CA MET A 83 0.39 1.20 8.86
C MET A 83 -1.01 1.51 9.39
N GLN A 84 -1.30 2.77 9.71
CA GLN A 84 -2.66 3.17 10.16
C GLN A 84 -3.68 2.93 9.05
N ALA A 85 -3.42 3.42 7.83
CA ALA A 85 -4.32 3.20 6.70
C ALA A 85 -4.55 1.72 6.40
N CYS A 86 -3.51 0.89 6.53
CA CYS A 86 -3.60 -0.55 6.35
C CYS A 86 -4.37 -1.25 7.46
N ARG A 87 -4.29 -0.77 8.72
CA ARG A 87 -5.02 -1.33 9.86
C ARG A 87 -6.52 -1.11 9.74
N TYR A 88 -6.94 0.04 9.20
CA TYR A 88 -8.35 0.43 9.10
C TYR A 88 -8.93 0.30 7.69
N GLY A 89 -8.14 -0.15 6.71
CA GLY A 89 -8.61 -0.57 5.39
C GLY A 89 -8.82 0.56 4.39
N HIS A 90 -8.24 1.73 4.63
CA HIS A 90 -8.37 2.92 3.78
C HIS A 90 -7.46 2.82 2.55
N TRP A 91 -7.89 2.05 1.55
CA TRP A 91 -7.09 1.71 0.38
C TRP A 91 -6.74 2.93 -0.50
N GLU A 92 -7.58 3.96 -0.56
CA GLU A 92 -7.30 5.21 -1.26
C GLU A 92 -6.10 5.92 -0.63
N VAL A 93 -6.07 5.99 0.70
CA VAL A 93 -4.94 6.52 1.47
C VAL A 93 -3.68 5.68 1.24
N VAL A 94 -3.81 4.34 1.27
CA VAL A 94 -2.68 3.43 0.98
C VAL A 94 -2.12 3.71 -0.42
N GLN A 95 -2.99 3.82 -1.43
CA GLN A 95 -2.57 4.13 -2.80
C GLN A 95 -1.85 5.48 -2.86
N THR A 96 -2.39 6.53 -2.26
CA THR A 96 -1.75 7.86 -2.21
C THR A 96 -0.38 7.79 -1.53
N LEU A 97 -0.27 7.18 -0.35
CA LEU A 97 0.99 7.07 0.37
C LEU A 97 2.06 6.30 -0.45
N LEU A 98 1.66 5.24 -1.16
CA LEU A 98 2.56 4.48 -2.04
C LEU A 98 3.00 5.29 -3.27
N LEU A 99 2.11 6.11 -3.84
CA LEU A 99 2.46 7.04 -4.92
C LEU A 99 3.46 8.11 -4.43
N TYR A 100 3.36 8.52 -3.17
CA TYR A 100 4.36 9.33 -2.46
C TYR A 100 5.56 8.51 -1.92
N ARG A 101 5.76 7.27 -2.39
CA ARG A 101 6.90 6.39 -2.08
C ARG A 101 7.04 6.01 -0.59
N ALA A 102 5.92 5.80 0.10
CA ALA A 102 5.92 5.22 1.45
C ALA A 102 6.66 3.87 1.49
N ASN A 103 7.50 3.67 2.51
CA ASN A 103 8.31 2.48 2.69
C ASN A 103 7.50 1.37 3.38
N VAL A 104 7.13 0.35 2.60
CA VAL A 104 6.35 -0.82 3.05
C VAL A 104 7.09 -1.73 4.04
N ASN A 105 8.43 -1.66 4.08
CA ASN A 105 9.28 -2.54 4.89
C ASN A 105 9.54 -2.01 6.30
N ARG A 106 9.05 -0.80 6.62
CA ARG A 106 9.10 -0.30 8.00
C ARG A 106 8.29 -1.23 8.90
N ALA A 107 8.90 -1.65 10.00
CA ALA A 107 8.28 -2.43 11.07
C ALA A 107 8.00 -1.51 12.26
N ASP A 108 6.94 -1.72 13.05
CA ASP A 108 6.71 -0.96 14.28
C ASP A 108 7.72 -1.35 15.38
N TYR A 109 7.77 -0.57 16.47
CA TYR A 109 8.70 -0.83 17.58
C TYR A 109 8.12 -1.81 18.61
N LEU A 110 6.80 -2.05 18.58
CA LEU A 110 6.12 -2.82 19.61
C LEU A 110 6.18 -4.33 19.36
N ASN A 111 6.01 -4.75 18.10
CA ASN A 111 5.92 -6.17 17.76
C ASN A 111 6.62 -6.47 16.41
N GLY A 112 7.47 -5.58 15.90
CA GLY A 112 8.10 -5.75 14.59
C GLY A 112 7.12 -5.80 13.40
N ARG A 113 5.89 -5.31 13.55
CA ARG A 113 4.82 -5.45 12.54
C ARG A 113 4.97 -4.43 11.42
N THR A 114 4.90 -4.90 10.18
CA THR A 114 4.86 -4.04 8.98
C THR A 114 3.43 -3.67 8.57
N ALA A 115 3.28 -2.79 7.58
CA ALA A 115 1.96 -2.46 7.01
C ALA A 115 1.22 -3.72 6.49
N LEU A 116 1.95 -4.70 5.95
CA LEU A 116 1.39 -5.99 5.50
C LEU A 116 0.75 -6.77 6.65
N HIS A 117 1.38 -6.79 7.83
CA HIS A 117 0.84 -7.43 9.03
C HIS A 117 -0.45 -6.75 9.49
N PHE A 118 -0.48 -5.42 9.51
CA PHE A 118 -1.69 -4.66 9.88
C PHE A 118 -2.84 -4.85 8.88
N ALA A 119 -2.56 -4.95 7.58
CA ALA A 119 -3.60 -5.27 6.59
C ALA A 119 -4.12 -6.71 6.76
N ALA A 120 -3.24 -7.67 7.03
CA ALA A 120 -3.60 -9.07 7.18
C ALA A 120 -4.39 -9.37 8.46
N VAL A 121 -4.03 -8.75 9.59
CA VAL A 121 -4.74 -8.93 10.87
C VAL A 121 -6.16 -8.33 10.85
N SER A 122 -6.38 -7.29 10.05
CA SER A 122 -7.69 -6.62 9.92
C SER A 122 -8.49 -7.06 8.68
N GLY A 123 -7.95 -7.96 7.84
CA GLY A 123 -8.67 -8.53 6.72
C GLY A 123 -8.79 -7.65 5.47
N HIS A 124 -7.87 -6.68 5.30
CA HIS A 124 -7.93 -5.70 4.22
C HIS A 124 -7.14 -6.12 2.97
N SER A 125 -7.66 -7.09 2.20
CA SER A 125 -6.99 -7.67 1.02
C SER A 125 -6.63 -6.64 -0.05
N ARG A 126 -7.44 -5.60 -0.23
CA ARG A 126 -7.16 -4.51 -1.17
C ARG A 126 -5.91 -3.70 -0.76
N CYS A 127 -5.69 -3.53 0.54
CA CYS A 127 -4.45 -2.91 1.04
C CYS A 127 -3.25 -3.83 0.80
N ILE A 128 -3.36 -5.14 1.09
CA ILE A 128 -2.31 -6.13 0.80
C ILE A 128 -1.90 -6.06 -0.67
N ARG A 129 -2.88 -6.08 -1.58
CA ARG A 129 -2.68 -5.97 -3.02
C ARG A 129 -1.89 -4.72 -3.41
N LEU A 130 -2.24 -3.56 -2.84
CA LEU A 130 -1.53 -2.30 -3.10
C LEU A 130 -0.11 -2.30 -2.56
N ILE A 131 0.10 -2.74 -1.32
CA ILE A 131 1.43 -2.82 -0.68
C ILE A 131 2.39 -3.70 -1.49
N LEU A 132 1.87 -4.79 -2.07
CA LEU A 132 2.65 -5.74 -2.84
C LEU A 132 2.75 -5.40 -4.34
N ALA A 133 2.14 -4.31 -4.80
CA ALA A 133 2.08 -3.93 -6.21
C ALA A 133 3.45 -3.83 -6.90
N ASP A 134 4.46 -3.30 -6.20
CA ASP A 134 5.81 -3.14 -6.76
C ASP A 134 6.56 -4.48 -6.88
N PHE A 135 6.10 -5.51 -6.18
CA PHE A 135 6.74 -6.83 -6.11
C PHE A 135 6.07 -7.87 -7.01
N VAL A 136 4.82 -7.62 -7.44
CA VAL A 136 4.06 -8.48 -8.35
C VAL A 136 4.18 -7.92 -9.77
N PRO A 137 4.91 -8.58 -10.68
CA PRO A 137 5.16 -8.01 -11.98
C PRO A 137 3.98 -8.16 -12.93
N SER A 138 3.85 -7.20 -13.85
CA SER A 138 2.83 -7.17 -14.90
C SER A 138 3.20 -8.15 -16.04
N ILE A 139 3.21 -9.47 -15.79
CA ILE A 139 3.65 -10.51 -16.75
C ILE A 139 2.45 -11.28 -17.33
N ILE A 140 2.58 -11.65 -18.61
CA ILE A 140 1.57 -12.27 -19.48
C ILE A 140 1.32 -13.78 -19.18
N HIS A 141 2.13 -14.45 -18.36
CA HIS A 141 1.98 -15.89 -18.08
C HIS A 141 2.09 -16.28 -16.59
N PRO A 142 1.06 -16.95 -16.02
CA PRO A 142 0.99 -17.33 -14.60
C PRO A 142 1.88 -18.53 -14.24
N SER A 143 2.39 -19.29 -15.21
CA SER A 143 3.17 -20.51 -15.00
C SER A 143 4.49 -20.27 -14.22
N ASN A 144 5.04 -19.06 -14.24
CA ASN A 144 6.31 -18.76 -13.58
C ASN A 144 6.19 -18.18 -12.15
N ILE A 145 4.99 -17.76 -11.71
CA ILE A 145 4.78 -17.35 -10.30
C ILE A 145 4.66 -18.59 -9.39
N LEU A 146 4.20 -19.72 -9.95
CA LEU A 146 3.71 -20.90 -9.24
C LEU A 146 4.68 -22.10 -9.18
N GLN A 147 5.82 -22.09 -9.87
CA GLN A 147 6.74 -23.24 -9.87
C GLN A 147 7.77 -23.15 -8.72
N PRO A 148 7.95 -24.17 -7.87
CA PRO A 148 9.09 -24.21 -6.95
C PRO A 148 10.38 -24.28 -7.77
N VAL A 149 11.37 -23.45 -7.44
CA VAL A 149 12.68 -23.50 -8.10
C VAL A 149 13.38 -24.77 -7.63
N ASN A 150 13.54 -25.75 -8.53
CA ASN A 150 14.66 -26.67 -8.44
C ASN A 150 15.91 -25.88 -8.82
N CYS A 151 16.89 -25.84 -7.93
CA CYS A 151 18.17 -25.19 -8.15
C CYS A 151 18.94 -25.96 -9.22
N ASP A 152 18.96 -25.45 -10.46
CA ASP A 152 20.03 -25.74 -11.41
C ASP A 152 20.37 -24.47 -12.17
N GLU A 153 21.60 -24.00 -11.94
CA GLU A 153 22.20 -22.83 -12.57
C GLU A 153 22.61 -23.14 -14.01
N SER A 154 21.89 -22.63 -15.01
CA SER A 154 22.49 -22.31 -16.33
C SER A 154 21.51 -21.59 -17.26
N ALA A 155 21.21 -20.30 -17.02
CA ALA A 155 20.73 -19.41 -18.06
C ALA A 155 21.06 -17.94 -17.72
N PRO A 156 21.45 -17.09 -18.69
CA PRO A 156 21.83 -15.71 -18.40
C PRO A 156 20.56 -14.87 -18.21
N VAL A 157 20.11 -14.73 -16.96
CA VAL A 157 18.94 -13.96 -16.57
C VAL A 157 19.29 -12.48 -16.44
N LYS A 158 19.06 -11.69 -17.50
CA LYS A 158 18.96 -10.23 -17.39
C LYS A 158 17.49 -9.83 -17.59
N ASN A 159 16.91 -9.21 -16.56
CA ASN A 159 15.54 -8.67 -16.47
C ASN A 159 14.42 -9.59 -15.96
N TYR A 160 14.66 -10.36 -14.89
CA TYR A 160 13.55 -10.79 -14.01
C TYR A 160 13.56 -9.96 -12.73
N PRO A 161 12.37 -9.51 -12.23
CA PRO A 161 12.29 -9.00 -10.88
C PRO A 161 12.70 -10.12 -9.92
N ASP A 162 13.45 -9.73 -8.91
CA ASP A 162 13.98 -10.63 -7.90
C ASP A 162 12.81 -11.32 -7.16
N ARG A 163 12.47 -12.56 -7.55
CA ARG A 163 11.46 -13.38 -6.86
C ARG A 163 11.82 -13.54 -5.37
N SER A 164 13.11 -13.42 -5.03
CA SER A 164 13.59 -13.36 -3.65
C SER A 164 13.05 -12.14 -2.91
N SER A 165 12.79 -11.01 -3.59
CA SER A 165 12.27 -9.79 -2.98
C SER A 165 10.79 -9.89 -2.63
N LEU A 166 9.93 -10.45 -3.51
CA LEU A 166 8.52 -10.71 -3.16
C LEU A 166 8.43 -11.70 -2.00
N ALA A 167 9.14 -12.83 -2.10
CA ALA A 167 9.17 -13.86 -1.07
C ALA A 167 9.64 -13.29 0.28
N ARG A 168 10.68 -12.44 0.29
CA ARG A 168 11.17 -11.78 1.50
C ARG A 168 10.14 -10.86 2.15
N VAL A 169 9.36 -10.11 1.36
CA VAL A 169 8.35 -9.19 1.91
C VAL A 169 7.13 -9.94 2.43
N VAL A 170 6.60 -10.89 1.65
CA VAL A 170 5.42 -11.69 2.02
C VAL A 170 5.70 -12.54 3.26
N ASN A 171 6.88 -13.15 3.34
CA ASN A 171 7.29 -14.05 4.42
C ASN A 171 8.05 -13.36 5.55
N ARG A 172 8.15 -12.02 5.55
CA ARG A 172 8.76 -11.30 6.66
C ARG A 172 7.96 -11.58 7.93
N ALA A 173 8.63 -12.11 8.94
CA ALA A 173 8.07 -12.28 10.26
C ALA A 173 8.13 -10.96 11.06
N ALA A 174 7.09 -10.73 11.84
CA ALA A 174 7.07 -9.86 13.01
C ALA A 174 7.76 -10.58 14.19
N ASP A 175 7.71 -9.97 15.38
CA ASP A 175 8.20 -10.60 16.60
C ASP A 175 7.44 -11.93 16.85
N GLY A 176 8.11 -12.89 17.48
CA GLY A 176 7.59 -14.24 17.70
C GLY A 176 7.54 -15.11 16.46
N GLY A 177 8.18 -14.72 15.35
CA GLY A 177 8.12 -15.45 14.09
C GLY A 177 6.75 -15.33 13.37
N ILE A 178 5.87 -14.45 13.84
CA ILE A 178 4.51 -14.32 13.31
C ILE A 178 4.54 -13.65 11.94
N THR A 179 4.11 -14.36 10.89
CA THR A 179 3.97 -13.79 9.55
C THR A 179 2.58 -13.21 9.32
N SER A 180 2.42 -12.42 8.25
CA SER A 180 1.11 -11.95 7.78
C SER A 180 0.11 -13.09 7.52
N LEU A 181 0.58 -14.26 7.07
CA LEU A 181 -0.24 -15.45 6.86
C LEU A 181 -0.82 -16.00 8.18
N HIS A 182 -0.03 -16.01 9.26
CA HIS A 182 -0.53 -16.38 10.59
C HIS A 182 -1.65 -15.44 11.06
N MET A 183 -1.48 -14.12 10.86
CA MET A 183 -2.48 -13.14 11.27
C MET A 183 -3.79 -13.27 10.49
N ALA A 184 -3.72 -13.47 9.17
CA ALA A 184 -4.90 -13.71 8.35
C ALA A 184 -5.60 -15.02 8.73
N ALA A 185 -4.83 -16.08 9.03
CA ALA A 185 -5.35 -17.38 9.47
C ALA A 185 -6.10 -17.28 10.81
N LEU A 186 -5.50 -16.63 11.81
CA LEU A 186 -6.08 -16.46 13.15
C LEU A 186 -7.43 -15.74 13.13
N ASN A 187 -7.50 -14.66 12.35
CA ASN A 187 -8.65 -13.77 12.28
C ASN A 187 -9.64 -14.20 11.18
N CYS A 188 -9.45 -15.40 10.60
CA CYS A 188 -10.37 -16.00 9.63
C CYS A 188 -10.55 -15.16 8.35
N HIS A 189 -9.53 -14.38 7.97
CA HIS A 189 -9.56 -13.51 6.80
C HIS A 189 -9.18 -14.26 5.52
N THR A 190 -10.10 -15.10 5.04
CA THR A 190 -9.90 -16.01 3.89
C THR A 190 -9.37 -15.31 2.64
N GLU A 191 -9.86 -14.11 2.31
CA GLU A 191 -9.40 -13.38 1.12
C GLU A 191 -7.95 -12.90 1.22
N CYS A 192 -7.54 -12.43 2.41
CA CYS A 192 -6.16 -12.04 2.69
C CYS A 192 -5.27 -13.26 2.65
N LEU A 193 -5.70 -14.34 3.30
CA LEU A 193 -4.99 -15.61 3.34
C LEU A 193 -4.79 -16.17 1.92
N GLN A 194 -5.85 -16.21 1.11
CA GLN A 194 -5.77 -16.69 -0.27
C GLN A 194 -4.83 -15.82 -1.11
N LEU A 195 -4.93 -14.49 -1.01
CA LEU A 195 -4.02 -13.57 -1.70
C LEU A 195 -2.56 -13.80 -1.31
N LEU A 196 -2.27 -13.95 -0.01
CA LEU A 196 -0.92 -14.22 0.49
C LEU A 196 -0.40 -15.57 -0.02
N LEU A 197 -1.24 -16.62 -0.05
CA LEU A 197 -0.88 -17.93 -0.58
C LEU A 197 -0.60 -17.91 -2.09
N ASP A 198 -1.38 -17.16 -2.86
CA ASP A 198 -1.15 -16.98 -4.30
C ASP A 198 0.11 -16.16 -4.58
N LEU A 199 0.53 -15.31 -3.63
CA LEU A 199 1.79 -14.60 -3.63
C LEU A 199 2.93 -15.36 -2.94
N SER A 200 2.81 -16.69 -2.83
CA SER A 200 3.85 -17.61 -2.32
C SER A 200 4.22 -17.39 -0.84
N ALA A 201 3.24 -17.10 0.02
CA ALA A 201 3.45 -17.17 1.46
C ALA A 201 3.77 -18.61 1.92
N ASN A 202 4.74 -18.74 2.83
CA ASN A 202 5.20 -20.01 3.38
C ASN A 202 4.14 -20.58 4.34
N VAL A 203 3.43 -21.60 3.87
CA VAL A 203 2.40 -22.34 4.61
C VAL A 203 2.92 -23.07 5.84
N ASN A 204 4.24 -23.32 5.91
CA ASN A 204 4.91 -24.07 6.97
C ASN A 204 5.83 -23.17 7.82
N ALA A 205 5.73 -21.85 7.71
CA ALA A 205 6.39 -20.96 8.65
C ALA A 205 5.92 -21.28 10.07
N VAL A 206 6.79 -21.17 11.08
CA VAL A 206 6.45 -21.50 12.47
C VAL A 206 6.78 -20.33 13.38
N THR A 207 5.97 -20.13 14.42
CA THR A 207 6.26 -19.16 15.47
C THR A 207 7.45 -19.59 16.33
N ILE A 208 8.08 -18.64 16.98
CA ILE A 208 9.28 -18.82 17.79
C ILE A 208 8.99 -18.28 19.19
N GLN A 209 9.52 -18.96 20.20
CA GLN A 209 9.46 -18.48 21.57
C GLN A 209 10.43 -17.32 21.75
N ASP A 210 9.91 -16.10 21.95
CA ASP A 210 10.71 -14.89 22.10
C ASP A 210 10.46 -14.15 23.43
N GLY A 211 9.53 -14.65 24.26
CA GLY A 211 9.23 -14.09 25.59
C GLY A 211 8.51 -12.73 25.57
N THR A 212 8.38 -12.10 24.41
CA THR A 212 7.71 -10.81 24.21
C THR A 212 6.34 -10.95 23.57
N THR A 213 6.14 -11.99 22.77
CA THR A 213 4.89 -12.20 22.02
C THR A 213 3.98 -13.16 22.78
N ILE A 214 2.72 -12.75 23.01
CA ILE A 214 1.70 -13.62 23.59
C ILE A 214 1.31 -14.66 22.53
N ASP A 215 1.99 -15.80 22.50
CA ASP A 215 1.62 -16.93 21.68
C ASP A 215 0.45 -17.69 22.34
N LEU A 216 -0.76 -17.45 21.84
CA LEU A 216 -2.01 -18.01 22.38
C LEU A 216 -2.05 -19.54 22.34
N ILE A 217 -1.30 -20.16 21.44
CA ILE A 217 -1.35 -21.61 21.17
C ILE A 217 0.02 -22.29 21.31
N GLY A 218 1.07 -21.52 21.58
CA GLY A 218 2.42 -22.00 21.88
C GLY A 218 3.36 -21.94 20.67
N ALA A 219 4.65 -21.72 20.94
CA ALA A 219 5.69 -21.60 19.92
C ALA A 219 5.78 -22.85 19.03
N GLY A 220 6.33 -22.70 17.82
CA GLY A 220 6.36 -23.76 16.81
C GLY A 220 5.02 -23.91 16.06
N SER A 221 4.06 -23.01 16.29
CA SER A 221 2.75 -23.09 15.65
C SER A 221 2.79 -22.57 14.22
N ALA A 222 2.40 -23.42 13.27
CA ALA A 222 2.26 -23.06 11.85
C ALA A 222 0.93 -22.32 11.56
N PRO A 223 0.75 -21.68 10.37
CA PRO A 223 -0.50 -21.04 9.98
C PRO A 223 -1.74 -21.91 10.13
N LEU A 224 -1.63 -23.23 9.93
CA LEU A 224 -2.77 -24.16 10.11
C LEU A 224 -3.19 -24.29 11.57
N HIS A 225 -2.27 -24.20 12.53
CA HIS A 225 -2.61 -24.11 13.96
C HIS A 225 -3.38 -22.83 14.26
N TYR A 226 -2.96 -21.71 13.67
CA TYR A 226 -3.64 -20.42 13.82
C TYR A 226 -5.02 -20.41 13.13
N ALA A 227 -5.18 -21.03 11.96
CA ALA A 227 -6.49 -21.19 11.31
C ALA A 227 -7.43 -22.08 12.14
N ALA A 228 -6.90 -23.15 12.74
CA ALA A 228 -7.63 -24.01 13.66
C ALA A 228 -8.06 -23.27 14.94
N CYS A 229 -7.18 -22.42 15.47
CA CYS A 229 -7.46 -21.52 16.59
C CYS A 229 -8.59 -20.53 16.24
N GLY A 230 -8.52 -19.90 15.06
CA GLY A 230 -9.55 -18.98 14.56
C GLY A 230 -10.90 -19.66 14.29
N GLY A 231 -10.88 -20.92 13.87
CA GLY A 231 -12.10 -21.71 13.63
C GLY A 231 -12.64 -21.67 12.19
N SER A 232 -11.85 -21.20 11.21
CA SER A 232 -12.32 -21.03 9.83
C SER A 232 -12.06 -22.26 8.94
N ILE A 233 -13.15 -22.90 8.48
CA ILE A 233 -13.08 -23.99 7.49
C ILE A 233 -12.38 -23.54 6.21
N PRO A 234 -12.75 -22.40 5.57
CA PRO A 234 -12.10 -21.97 4.33
C PRO A 234 -10.60 -21.71 4.49
N CYS A 235 -10.16 -21.12 5.60
CA CYS A 235 -8.74 -20.90 5.87
C CYS A 235 -7.98 -22.22 6.05
N CYS A 236 -8.55 -23.17 6.80
CA CYS A 236 -7.95 -24.49 6.96
C CYS A 236 -7.86 -25.23 5.61
N GLN A 237 -8.94 -25.23 4.82
CA GLN A 237 -8.96 -25.82 3.49
C GLN A 237 -7.90 -25.20 2.58
N ALA A 238 -7.77 -23.88 2.57
CA ALA A 238 -6.79 -23.16 1.76
C ALA A 238 -5.34 -23.49 2.11
N LEU A 239 -5.04 -23.56 3.40
CA LEU A 239 -3.70 -23.94 3.87
C LEU A 239 -3.38 -25.40 3.52
N ILE A 240 -4.32 -26.32 3.75
CA ILE A 240 -4.14 -27.73 3.41
C ILE A 240 -3.98 -27.91 1.89
N ALA A 241 -4.78 -27.20 1.09
CA ALA A 241 -4.70 -27.23 -0.38
C ALA A 241 -3.32 -26.79 -0.90
N LYS A 242 -2.64 -25.91 -0.15
CA LYS A 242 -1.30 -25.41 -0.44
C LYS A 242 -0.19 -26.18 0.31
N GLY A 243 -0.50 -27.34 0.90
CA GLY A 243 0.48 -28.26 1.47
C GLY A 243 0.76 -28.12 2.97
N ALA A 244 -0.09 -27.44 3.73
CA ALA A 244 0.03 -27.42 5.19
C ALA A 244 -0.24 -28.82 5.78
N SER A 245 0.65 -29.27 6.66
CA SER A 245 0.55 -30.59 7.31
C SER A 245 -0.49 -30.60 8.43
N ARG A 246 -1.44 -31.54 8.38
CA ARG A 246 -2.44 -31.79 9.44
C ARG A 246 -1.85 -32.37 10.72
N ILE A 247 -0.68 -33.01 10.61
CA ILE A 247 -0.02 -33.72 11.71
C ILE A 247 1.18 -32.97 12.28
N ALA A 248 1.50 -31.78 11.76
CA ALA A 248 2.54 -30.94 12.33
C ALA A 248 2.20 -30.62 13.79
N THR A 249 3.19 -30.70 14.68
CA THR A 249 3.03 -30.37 16.10
C THR A 249 3.86 -29.16 16.46
N ASN A 250 3.30 -28.29 17.30
CA ASN A 250 4.05 -27.19 17.91
C ASN A 250 4.88 -27.66 19.13
N CYS A 251 5.54 -26.75 19.84
CA CYS A 251 6.39 -27.09 21.00
C CYS A 251 5.62 -27.70 22.18
N ASN A 252 4.31 -27.52 22.25
CA ASN A 252 3.45 -28.17 23.25
C ASN A 252 3.04 -29.59 22.83
N GLY A 253 3.48 -30.07 21.66
CA GLY A 253 3.04 -31.33 21.07
C GLY A 253 1.62 -31.26 20.50
N TRP A 254 1.04 -30.08 20.33
CA TRP A 254 -0.31 -29.92 19.81
C TRP A 254 -0.31 -29.87 18.29
N THR A 255 -1.16 -30.69 17.68
CA THR A 255 -1.55 -30.63 16.27
C THR A 255 -2.62 -29.56 16.05
N PRO A 256 -2.87 -29.11 14.79
CA PRO A 256 -3.98 -28.22 14.48
C PRO A 256 -5.34 -28.75 14.96
N LEU A 257 -5.58 -30.06 14.86
CA LEU A 257 -6.80 -30.70 15.39
C LEU A 257 -6.93 -30.54 16.91
N GLN A 258 -5.82 -30.74 17.65
CA GLN A 258 -5.82 -30.57 19.10
C GLN A 258 -6.03 -29.11 19.51
N VAL A 259 -5.46 -28.16 18.78
CA VAL A 259 -5.73 -26.72 18.97
C VAL A 259 -7.22 -26.41 18.73
N ALA A 260 -7.81 -26.92 17.64
CA ALA A 260 -9.24 -26.75 17.37
C ALA A 260 -10.11 -27.31 18.50
N ARG A 261 -9.78 -28.51 19.02
CA ARG A 261 -10.48 -29.13 20.15
C ARG A 261 -10.35 -28.31 21.43
N LEU A 262 -9.16 -27.82 21.76
CA LEU A 262 -8.89 -26.98 22.93
C LEU A 262 -9.80 -25.73 22.91
N LEU A 263 -10.00 -25.13 21.74
CA LEU A 263 -10.86 -23.95 21.56
C LEU A 263 -12.31 -24.28 21.19
N ARG A 264 -12.73 -25.54 21.34
CA ARG A 264 -14.08 -26.06 21.07
C ARG A 264 -14.60 -25.80 19.65
N ARG A 265 -13.69 -25.76 18.66
CA ARG A 265 -13.95 -25.66 17.22
C ARG A 265 -14.22 -27.03 16.58
N HIS A 266 -15.14 -27.79 17.17
CA HIS A 266 -15.45 -29.19 16.82
C HIS A 266 -15.89 -29.39 15.35
N TRP A 267 -16.45 -28.36 14.70
CA TRP A 267 -16.81 -28.42 13.28
C TRP A 267 -15.60 -28.52 12.34
N LEU A 268 -14.38 -28.23 12.82
CA LEU A 268 -13.16 -28.42 12.04
C LEU A 268 -12.64 -29.87 12.09
N GLU A 269 -13.12 -30.71 13.01
CA GLU A 269 -12.59 -32.05 13.19
C GLU A 269 -12.62 -32.90 11.92
N PRO A 270 -13.74 -32.97 11.16
CA PRO A 270 -13.80 -33.78 9.94
C PRO A 270 -12.73 -33.40 8.92
N LEU A 271 -12.32 -32.13 8.89
CA LEU A 271 -11.32 -31.59 7.97
C LEU A 271 -9.87 -31.81 8.46
N LEU A 272 -9.65 -31.71 9.78
CA LEU A 272 -8.31 -31.70 10.39
C LEU A 272 -7.83 -33.08 10.87
N ILE A 273 -8.68 -34.10 10.90
CA ILE A 273 -8.27 -35.49 11.15
C ILE A 273 -7.18 -35.90 10.14
N PRO A 274 -6.10 -36.60 10.58
CA PRO A 274 -4.97 -36.96 9.72
C PRO A 274 -5.37 -37.64 8.41
N ASP A 275 -6.28 -38.62 8.49
CA ASP A 275 -6.75 -39.43 7.36
C ASP A 275 -8.08 -38.93 6.78
N SER A 276 -8.36 -37.62 6.89
CA SER A 276 -9.60 -37.04 6.38
C SER A 276 -9.81 -37.36 4.89
N SER A 277 -10.92 -38.03 4.60
CA SER A 277 -11.37 -38.32 3.22
C SER A 277 -12.05 -37.12 2.56
N ILE A 278 -12.14 -35.96 3.25
CA ILE A 278 -12.79 -34.76 2.69
C ILE A 278 -11.92 -34.23 1.56
N PRO A 279 -12.46 -34.13 0.33
CA PRO A 279 -11.70 -33.59 -0.79
C PRO A 279 -11.38 -32.12 -0.52
N VAL A 280 -10.10 -31.80 -0.55
CA VAL A 280 -9.62 -30.42 -0.48
C VAL A 280 -9.68 -29.85 -1.88
N GLN A 281 -10.70 -29.04 -2.15
CA GLN A 281 -10.86 -28.47 -3.49
C GLN A 281 -9.75 -27.46 -3.79
N PRO A 282 -9.20 -27.45 -5.02
CA PRO A 282 -8.34 -26.38 -5.47
C PRO A 282 -9.11 -25.06 -5.40
N LEU A 283 -8.62 -24.11 -4.61
CA LEU A 283 -9.24 -22.79 -4.55
C LEU A 283 -8.88 -21.99 -5.79
N PRO A 284 -9.83 -21.25 -6.38
CA PRO A 284 -9.52 -20.33 -7.45
C PRO A 284 -8.51 -19.29 -6.95
N PRO A 285 -7.72 -18.70 -7.87
CA PRO A 285 -6.82 -17.61 -7.52
C PRO A 285 -7.61 -16.44 -6.92
N SER A 286 -6.96 -15.71 -6.01
CA SER A 286 -7.53 -14.56 -5.33
C SER A 286 -8.04 -13.53 -6.34
N ARG A 287 -9.27 -13.07 -6.13
CA ARG A 287 -9.87 -11.93 -6.84
C ARG A 287 -9.12 -10.61 -6.64
N TYR A 288 -8.20 -10.57 -5.68
CA TYR A 288 -7.34 -9.43 -5.41
C TYR A 288 -5.94 -9.59 -6.05
N LEU A 289 -5.70 -10.61 -6.87
CA LEU A 289 -4.53 -10.59 -7.74
C LEU A 289 -4.76 -9.52 -8.84
N ALA A 290 -3.82 -8.61 -9.06
CA ALA A 290 -3.95 -7.54 -10.06
C ALA A 290 -2.61 -7.30 -10.78
N LEU A 291 -2.44 -7.94 -11.94
CA LEU A 291 -1.22 -7.84 -12.74
C LEU A 291 -0.91 -6.42 -13.23
N PRO A 292 -1.88 -5.60 -13.67
CA PRO A 292 -1.58 -4.26 -14.18
C PRO A 292 -1.07 -3.28 -13.12
N LEU A 293 -1.29 -3.58 -11.84
CA LEU A 293 -1.10 -2.63 -10.76
C LEU A 293 0.34 -2.11 -10.67
N SER A 294 1.34 -2.97 -10.90
CA SER A 294 2.76 -2.56 -10.91
C SER A 294 3.06 -1.54 -12.01
N SER A 295 2.64 -1.82 -13.25
CA SER A 295 2.86 -0.94 -14.39
C SER A 295 2.23 0.44 -14.18
N ILE A 296 0.97 0.50 -13.75
CA ILE A 296 0.28 1.78 -13.56
C ILE A 296 0.82 2.58 -12.37
N MET A 297 1.23 1.91 -11.28
CA MET A 297 1.87 2.57 -10.14
C MET A 297 3.24 3.16 -10.51
N LYS A 298 3.99 2.53 -11.42
CA LYS A 298 5.25 3.08 -11.96
C LYS A 298 4.98 4.31 -12.83
N ILE A 299 4.07 4.18 -13.80
CA ILE A 299 3.71 5.31 -14.68
C ILE A 299 3.20 6.49 -13.87
N ALA A 300 2.33 6.26 -12.89
CA ALA A 300 1.81 7.29 -12.01
C ALA A 300 2.92 8.02 -11.23
N ARG A 301 3.91 7.30 -10.68
CA ARG A 301 5.05 7.92 -9.99
C ARG A 301 5.96 8.71 -10.92
N ASP A 302 6.06 8.33 -12.20
CA ASP A 302 6.97 8.96 -13.16
C ASP A 302 6.33 10.15 -13.88
N CYS A 303 5.03 10.10 -14.13
CA CYS A 303 4.30 11.09 -14.94
C CYS A 303 3.29 11.90 -14.14
N GLY A 304 3.06 11.56 -12.87
CA GLY A 304 1.97 12.11 -12.07
C GLY A 304 0.63 11.40 -12.36
N TRP A 305 -0.29 11.54 -11.41
CA TRP A 305 -1.63 10.95 -11.46
C TRP A 305 -2.75 11.93 -11.14
N ARG A 306 -2.37 13.15 -10.73
CA ARG A 306 -3.27 14.24 -10.35
C ARG A 306 -3.20 15.43 -11.27
N ILE A 307 -2.33 15.41 -12.28
CA ILE A 307 -2.21 16.52 -13.22
C ILE A 307 -3.58 16.70 -13.88
N VAL A 308 -4.30 17.72 -13.43
CA VAL A 308 -5.49 18.24 -14.09
C VAL A 308 -4.95 19.19 -15.15
N ASP A 309 -4.37 18.62 -16.20
CA ASP A 309 -4.28 19.39 -17.43
C ASP A 309 -5.71 19.33 -18.00
N PRO A 310 -6.46 20.44 -18.07
CA PRO A 310 -7.62 20.46 -18.94
C PRO A 310 -7.15 19.97 -20.31
N ALA A 311 -7.89 19.03 -20.91
CA ALA A 311 -7.55 18.60 -22.25
C ALA A 311 -7.45 19.87 -23.12
N PRO A 312 -6.33 20.08 -23.86
CA PRO A 312 -6.30 21.17 -24.82
C PRO A 312 -7.51 21.04 -25.74
N VAL A 313 -8.00 22.16 -26.28
CA VAL A 313 -9.26 22.22 -27.04
C VAL A 313 -9.32 21.15 -28.17
N ASP A 314 -8.16 20.72 -28.67
CA ASP A 314 -8.01 19.76 -29.77
C ASP A 314 -7.78 18.29 -29.33
N ALA A 315 -7.77 17.97 -28.03
CA ALA A 315 -7.56 16.60 -27.55
C ALA A 315 -8.83 16.00 -26.94
N ASP A 316 -9.22 14.83 -27.44
CA ASP A 316 -10.36 14.10 -26.90
C ASP A 316 -10.15 13.73 -25.42
N PRO A 317 -11.15 13.97 -24.56
CA PRO A 317 -11.06 13.57 -23.16
C PRO A 317 -11.14 12.05 -23.03
N CYS A 318 -10.58 11.53 -21.93
CA CYS A 318 -10.63 10.12 -21.60
C CYS A 318 -12.07 9.63 -21.53
N SER A 319 -12.39 8.63 -22.33
CA SER A 319 -13.76 8.09 -22.46
C SER A 319 -14.33 7.50 -21.16
N VAL A 320 -13.50 7.33 -20.12
CA VAL A 320 -13.93 6.81 -18.81
C VAL A 320 -14.37 7.90 -17.85
N CYS A 321 -13.64 9.02 -17.75
CA CYS A 321 -14.01 10.12 -16.83
C CYS A 321 -14.52 11.37 -17.53
N LEU A 322 -14.33 11.51 -18.84
CA LEU A 322 -14.69 12.68 -19.66
C LEU A 322 -14.03 14.01 -19.25
N GLU A 323 -13.20 14.02 -18.20
CA GLU A 323 -12.55 15.22 -17.66
C GLU A 323 -11.08 15.40 -18.07
N ARG A 324 -10.33 14.31 -18.26
CA ARG A 324 -8.85 14.32 -18.34
C ARG A 324 -8.41 13.72 -19.65
N ARG A 325 -7.33 14.22 -20.25
CA ARG A 325 -6.69 13.54 -21.39
C ARG A 325 -6.16 12.16 -21.00
N CYS A 326 -6.10 11.26 -21.98
CA CYS A 326 -5.45 9.97 -21.80
C CYS A 326 -3.93 10.11 -21.67
N THR A 327 -3.32 9.26 -20.85
CA THR A 327 -1.87 9.23 -20.60
C THR A 327 -1.27 7.83 -20.65
N VAL A 328 -2.13 6.81 -20.65
CA VAL A 328 -1.72 5.41 -20.73
C VAL A 328 -2.57 4.67 -21.75
N ALA A 329 -1.99 3.64 -22.35
CA ALA A 329 -2.72 2.65 -23.14
C ALA A 329 -2.70 1.30 -22.44
N ALA A 330 -3.81 0.57 -22.49
CA ALA A 330 -3.90 -0.80 -22.02
C ALA A 330 -3.21 -1.75 -23.00
N GLU A 331 -2.22 -2.50 -22.53
CA GLU A 331 -1.55 -3.50 -23.38
C GLU A 331 -2.53 -4.61 -23.78
N GLY A 332 -2.44 -5.06 -25.03
CA GLY A 332 -3.31 -6.09 -25.61
C GLY A 332 -4.54 -5.54 -26.37
N CYS A 333 -5.13 -4.43 -25.93
CA CYS A 333 -6.29 -3.83 -26.64
C CYS A 333 -6.09 -2.39 -27.10
N GLY A 334 -5.01 -1.71 -26.73
CA GLY A 334 -4.64 -0.37 -27.22
C GLY A 334 -5.53 0.77 -26.74
N HIS A 335 -6.63 0.48 -26.03
CA HIS A 335 -7.52 1.50 -25.51
C HIS A 335 -6.81 2.40 -24.51
N GLU A 336 -7.02 3.71 -24.67
CA GLU A 336 -6.36 4.73 -23.89
C GLU A 336 -7.19 5.14 -22.66
N LEU A 337 -6.50 5.39 -21.54
CA LEU A 337 -7.09 5.87 -20.30
C LEU A 337 -6.22 6.98 -19.69
N CYS A 338 -6.82 7.85 -18.87
CA CYS A 338 -6.04 8.71 -18.00
C CYS A 338 -5.46 7.91 -16.82
N THR A 339 -4.31 8.33 -16.27
CA THR A 339 -3.61 7.61 -15.20
C THR A 339 -4.51 7.40 -13.97
N ARG A 340 -5.37 8.37 -13.64
CA ARG A 340 -6.31 8.28 -12.52
C ARG A 340 -7.37 7.20 -12.74
N CYS A 341 -7.97 7.13 -13.93
CA CYS A 341 -8.95 6.08 -14.27
C CYS A 341 -8.30 4.69 -14.25
N ALA A 342 -7.09 4.55 -14.81
CA ALA A 342 -6.36 3.29 -14.79
C ALA A 342 -6.00 2.87 -13.36
N LEU A 343 -5.54 3.79 -12.50
CA LEU A 343 -5.30 3.54 -11.07
C LEU A 343 -6.58 3.11 -10.34
N TYR A 344 -7.68 3.83 -10.56
CA TYR A 344 -8.97 3.52 -9.93
C TYR A 344 -9.48 2.14 -10.37
N LEU A 345 -9.42 1.85 -11.67
CA LEU A 345 -9.78 0.55 -12.23
C LEU A 345 -8.95 -0.57 -11.59
N CYS A 346 -7.63 -0.41 -11.50
CA CYS A 346 -6.76 -1.42 -10.89
C CYS A 346 -7.00 -1.62 -9.39
N SER A 347 -7.37 -0.55 -8.68
CA SER A 347 -7.54 -0.58 -7.23
C SER A 347 -8.93 -1.00 -6.77
N THR A 348 -9.96 -0.85 -7.60
CA THR A 348 -11.34 -1.20 -7.24
C THR A 348 -11.78 -2.55 -7.81
N ASN A 349 -11.29 -2.93 -8.98
CA ASN A 349 -11.75 -4.14 -9.65
C ASN A 349 -11.31 -5.41 -8.91
N ILE A 350 -12.26 -6.33 -8.76
CA ILE A 350 -12.13 -7.63 -8.10
C ILE A 350 -12.77 -8.75 -8.95
N ILE A 351 -13.02 -8.47 -10.24
CA ILE A 351 -13.61 -9.42 -11.18
C ILE A 351 -12.47 -9.99 -12.01
N ALA A 352 -12.28 -11.31 -11.94
CA ALA A 352 -11.43 -12.01 -12.88
C ALA A 352 -12.12 -12.03 -14.25
N THR A 353 -11.43 -11.59 -15.30
CA THR A 353 -11.92 -11.75 -16.67
C THR A 353 -12.05 -13.23 -17.05
N ALA A 354 -13.00 -13.51 -17.95
CA ALA A 354 -13.38 -14.84 -18.41
C ALA A 354 -12.21 -15.65 -19.01
N THR A 355 -12.49 -16.95 -19.16
CA THR A 355 -11.69 -18.15 -19.50
C THR A 355 -10.40 -18.07 -20.34
N SER A 356 -10.06 -16.96 -20.98
CA SER A 356 -8.85 -16.82 -21.83
C SER A 356 -7.74 -15.93 -21.27
N SER A 357 -8.02 -15.08 -20.26
CA SER A 357 -7.00 -14.17 -19.69
C SER A 357 -6.27 -14.78 -18.49
N PRO A 358 -4.98 -14.45 -18.26
CA PRO A 358 -4.25 -14.95 -17.10
C PRO A 358 -4.88 -14.45 -15.78
N PRO A 359 -4.82 -15.23 -14.68
CA PRO A 359 -5.28 -14.80 -13.37
C PRO A 359 -4.71 -13.44 -12.95
N GLY A 360 -5.58 -12.56 -12.48
CA GLY A 360 -5.22 -11.20 -12.07
C GLY A 360 -5.20 -10.17 -13.21
N ALA A 361 -5.57 -10.56 -14.43
CA ALA A 361 -5.96 -9.60 -15.46
C ALA A 361 -7.26 -8.88 -15.08
N ILE A 362 -7.38 -7.61 -15.47
CA ILE A 362 -8.52 -6.74 -15.15
C ILE A 362 -9.27 -6.38 -16.44
N PRO A 363 -10.61 -6.48 -16.51
CA PRO A 363 -11.34 -6.17 -17.73
C PRO A 363 -11.18 -4.70 -18.14
N CYS A 364 -10.84 -4.49 -19.40
CA CYS A 364 -10.93 -3.18 -20.04
C CYS A 364 -12.39 -2.66 -19.97
N PRO A 365 -12.62 -1.41 -19.54
CA PRO A 365 -13.97 -0.86 -19.44
C PRO A 365 -14.65 -0.69 -20.80
N LEU A 366 -13.88 -0.62 -21.89
CA LEU A 366 -14.39 -0.38 -23.25
C LEU A 366 -14.66 -1.68 -24.02
N CYS A 367 -13.74 -2.64 -24.01
CA CYS A 367 -13.86 -3.87 -24.81
C CYS A 367 -13.85 -5.18 -24.01
N ARG A 368 -13.81 -5.10 -22.66
CA ARG A 368 -13.72 -6.26 -21.74
C ARG A 368 -12.50 -7.17 -21.89
N HIS A 369 -11.57 -6.85 -22.79
CA HIS A 369 -10.27 -7.52 -22.90
C HIS A 369 -9.51 -7.48 -21.57
N GLY A 370 -8.87 -8.59 -21.18
CA GLY A 370 -8.11 -8.68 -19.93
C GLY A 370 -6.81 -7.87 -20.00
N ILE A 371 -6.75 -6.78 -19.25
CA ILE A 371 -5.56 -5.94 -19.12
C ILE A 371 -4.61 -6.60 -18.11
N VAL A 372 -3.36 -6.80 -18.50
CA VAL A 372 -2.29 -7.30 -17.63
C VAL A 372 -1.24 -6.23 -17.30
N SER A 373 -1.21 -5.14 -18.05
CA SER A 373 -0.20 -4.09 -17.99
C SER A 373 -0.67 -2.83 -18.73
N PHE A 374 -0.09 -1.69 -18.38
CA PHE A 374 -0.27 -0.40 -19.03
C PHE A 374 1.07 0.11 -19.55
N VAL A 375 1.03 0.81 -20.69
CA VAL A 375 2.16 1.57 -21.22
C VAL A 375 1.84 3.05 -21.23
N LYS A 376 2.87 3.86 -20.99
CA LYS A 376 2.79 5.32 -21.08
C LYS A 376 2.63 5.75 -22.54
N LEU A 377 1.71 6.67 -22.83
CA LEU A 377 1.57 7.24 -24.18
C LEU A 377 2.77 8.14 -24.53
N PRO A 378 3.20 8.20 -25.82
CA PRO A 378 4.31 9.05 -26.25
C PRO A 378 4.12 10.55 -25.92
N THR A 379 2.87 11.01 -25.91
CA THR A 379 2.47 12.39 -25.60
C THR A 379 2.51 12.72 -24.12
N THR A 380 2.70 11.73 -23.24
CA THR A 380 2.73 11.94 -21.79
C THR A 380 4.11 12.42 -21.37
N MET A 381 4.20 13.55 -20.67
CA MET A 381 5.48 14.04 -20.14
C MET A 381 5.81 13.39 -18.80
N SER A 382 7.10 13.19 -18.50
CA SER A 382 7.51 12.81 -17.15
C SER A 382 7.56 14.04 -16.24
N LEU A 383 7.43 13.85 -14.92
CA LEU A 383 7.60 14.93 -13.95
C LEU A 383 8.99 15.59 -14.04
N LYS A 384 10.02 14.82 -14.44
CA LYS A 384 11.37 15.35 -14.67
C LYS A 384 11.42 16.28 -15.89
N ASP A 385 10.71 15.94 -16.96
CA ASP A 385 10.69 16.75 -18.18
C ASP A 385 9.88 18.02 -17.98
N LEU A 386 8.78 17.93 -17.23
CA LEU A 386 7.99 19.09 -16.81
C LEU A 386 8.82 20.07 -15.97
N ALA A 387 9.58 19.56 -15.00
CA ALA A 387 10.47 20.40 -14.18
C ALA A 387 11.57 21.09 -15.02
N LYS A 388 12.11 20.43 -16.05
CA LYS A 388 13.09 21.02 -16.97
C LYS A 388 12.48 22.11 -17.84
N MET A 389 11.27 21.89 -18.37
CA MET A 389 10.55 22.90 -19.14
C MET A 389 10.28 24.16 -18.29
N ASN A 390 9.82 23.99 -17.05
CA ASN A 390 9.58 25.11 -16.14
C ASN A 390 10.86 25.86 -15.76
N LEU A 391 11.99 25.16 -15.67
CA LEU A 391 13.29 25.80 -15.44
C LEU A 391 13.79 26.55 -16.69
N ALA A 392 13.55 25.99 -17.89
CA ALA A 392 13.94 26.60 -19.16
C ALA A 392 13.08 27.83 -19.51
N SER A 393 11.78 27.81 -19.19
CA SER A 393 10.90 28.96 -19.37
C SER A 393 11.23 30.12 -18.42
N LEU A 394 11.75 29.82 -17.21
CA LEU A 394 12.30 30.84 -16.30
C LEU A 394 13.60 31.48 -16.82
N THR A 395 14.35 30.82 -17.70
CA THR A 395 15.59 31.37 -18.31
C THR A 395 15.40 32.16 -19.60
N LEU A 396 14.21 32.09 -20.23
CA LEU A 396 13.95 32.68 -21.55
C LEU A 396 12.94 33.84 -21.56
N CYS A 397 12.35 34.20 -20.41
CA CYS A 397 11.32 35.23 -20.34
C CYS A 397 11.83 36.51 -19.64
N THR A 398 12.55 37.37 -20.37
CA THR A 398 12.78 38.78 -19.97
C THR A 398 11.81 39.78 -20.61
N THR A 399 10.89 39.36 -21.49
CA THR A 399 9.88 40.25 -22.06
C THR A 399 8.71 39.42 -22.59
N CYS A 400 7.59 39.38 -21.86
CA CYS A 400 6.21 39.39 -22.37
C CYS A 400 5.23 39.12 -21.23
N THR A 401 4.41 40.13 -20.92
CA THR A 401 3.21 40.03 -20.08
C THR A 401 2.12 39.29 -20.85
N MET A 402 1.81 38.06 -20.43
CA MET A 402 0.53 37.39 -20.71
C MET A 402 0.15 36.61 -19.44
N GLU A 403 -1.08 36.77 -18.98
CA GLU A 403 -1.63 36.17 -17.77
C GLU A 403 -1.57 34.63 -17.85
N ILE A 404 -0.97 34.01 -16.84
CA ILE A 404 -0.91 32.56 -16.64
C ILE A 404 -1.84 32.26 -15.46
N PRO A 405 -2.78 31.29 -15.54
CA PRO A 405 -3.52 30.84 -14.38
C PRO A 405 -2.56 30.15 -13.42
N GLU A 406 -2.52 30.64 -12.18
CA GLU A 406 -1.56 30.24 -11.13
C GLU A 406 -1.50 28.72 -10.91
N LEU A 407 -0.33 28.14 -11.17
CA LEU A 407 0.05 26.82 -10.64
C LEU A 407 1.07 27.03 -9.51
N ASN A 408 0.58 27.40 -8.33
CA ASN A 408 1.38 27.43 -7.11
C ASN A 408 1.65 25.99 -6.65
N SER A 409 2.83 25.45 -6.97
CA SER A 409 3.52 24.41 -6.16
C SER A 409 4.84 23.95 -6.79
N ALA A 410 5.86 24.81 -6.81
CA ALA A 410 7.26 24.38 -6.96
C ALA A 410 8.23 25.44 -6.42
N ARG A 411 8.32 25.61 -5.10
CA ARG A 411 9.49 26.24 -4.45
C ARG A 411 9.93 25.46 -3.22
N ALA A 412 10.61 24.35 -3.47
CA ALA A 412 11.65 23.86 -2.58
C ALA A 412 12.85 23.55 -3.47
N LEU A 413 13.85 24.42 -3.45
CA LEU A 413 15.28 24.18 -3.67
C LEU A 413 15.96 25.53 -3.93
N LEU A 414 16.70 26.02 -2.94
CA LEU A 414 18.00 26.71 -3.00
C LEU A 414 18.23 27.48 -1.68
N HIS A 415 18.66 26.77 -0.64
CA HIS A 415 19.38 27.40 0.48
C HIS A 415 20.88 27.29 0.17
N LYS A 416 21.48 28.40 -0.26
CA LYS A 416 22.88 28.71 0.07
C LYS A 416 22.83 29.94 0.96
N GLY A 417 23.30 29.77 2.19
CA GLY A 417 23.40 30.85 3.15
C GLY A 417 24.44 31.86 2.71
N GLU A 418 24.08 33.14 2.75
CA GLU A 418 25.04 34.21 2.92
C GLU A 418 24.58 35.07 4.10
N ASN A 419 25.37 34.98 5.18
CA ASN A 419 25.40 35.95 6.25
C ASN A 419 25.79 37.31 5.67
N ARG A 420 24.90 38.30 5.75
CA ARG A 420 25.30 39.70 5.87
C ARG A 420 24.43 40.38 6.92
N GLY A 421 25.10 40.84 7.98
CA GLY A 421 24.47 41.58 9.07
C GLY A 421 24.18 43.04 8.70
N CYS A 422 23.20 43.60 9.40
CA CYS A 422 23.08 45.01 9.77
C CYS A 422 22.10 45.06 10.95
N ARG A 423 22.62 45.20 12.18
CA ARG A 423 22.65 46.44 12.98
C ARG A 423 21.26 47.00 13.31
N SER A 424 20.86 46.70 14.56
CA SER A 424 20.25 47.58 15.56
C SER A 424 19.49 48.82 15.07
N LEU A 425 18.20 48.89 15.42
CA LEU A 425 17.56 50.10 15.96
C LEU A 425 16.44 49.66 16.91
N GLU A 426 16.53 50.16 18.13
CA GLU A 426 15.62 49.96 19.28
C GLU A 426 14.38 50.88 19.19
N PRO A 427 13.39 50.76 20.10
CA PRO A 427 11.97 50.92 19.82
C PRO A 427 11.44 52.34 20.07
N LEU A 428 10.26 52.64 19.53
CA LEU A 428 9.42 53.73 20.02
C LEU A 428 8.03 53.21 20.39
N GLN A 429 7.73 53.45 21.67
CA GLN A 429 6.47 53.28 22.37
C GLN A 429 5.41 54.22 21.78
N TRP A 430 4.20 53.72 21.51
CA TRP A 430 2.95 54.13 22.17
C TRP A 430 1.87 53.07 21.94
#